data_AF-A0A6N7UUM1-F1
#
_entry.id   AF-A0A6N7UUM1-F1
#
_cell.length_a   1.000
_cell.length_b   1.000
_cell.length_c   1.000
_cell.angle_alpha   90.00
_cell.angle_beta   90.00
_cell.angle_gamma   90.00
#
_symmetry.space_group_name_H-M   'P 1'
#
loop_
_entity.id
_entity.type
_entity.pdbx_description
1 polymer ?
#
loop_
_entity_poly.entity_id
_entity_poly.type
_entity_poly.pdbx_seq_one_letter_code
_entity_poly.pdbx_strand_id
1 'polypeptide(L)'
;MVSGSTTGDDGTKTAATSGSVAPDTGINAAWPLWEVFVRSSRGLSHVHAGSLHAPDADMALRNARDLYTRRNEGVSLWVVPAEAIISSDPDAKGQFFESPQGKDYRHATYYRKSEGVKHL
;
A
#
# COMPACT_ATOMS: atom_id res chain seq x y z
N MET A 1 19.81 52.27 48.23
CA MET A 1 19.77 50.84 48.63
C MET A 1 19.21 50.09 47.42
N VAL A 2 20.00 49.40 46.57
CA VAL A 2 20.54 48.02 46.73
C VAL A 2 19.36 47.08 47.03
N SER A 3 18.99 46.03 46.27
CA SER A 3 19.59 45.17 45.23
C SER A 3 18.39 44.47 44.53
N GLY A 4 18.45 43.64 43.48
CA GLY A 4 19.45 42.77 42.89
C GLY A 4 18.70 41.71 42.05
N SER A 5 19.42 41.09 41.12
CA SER A 5 19.01 40.21 40.02
C SER A 5 18.67 38.75 40.40
N THR A 6 18.41 37.95 39.34
CA THR A 6 18.66 36.48 39.15
C THR A 6 17.37 35.64 39.10
N THR A 7 16.92 35.16 37.92
CA THR A 7 17.31 33.95 37.14
C THR A 7 16.78 32.62 37.72
N GLY A 8 16.13 31.84 36.84
CA GLY A 8 15.70 30.44 36.97
C GLY A 8 14.39 30.26 36.17
N ASP A 9 14.37 29.83 34.91
CA ASP A 9 14.66 28.45 34.45
C ASP A 9 14.21 27.41 35.48
N ASP A 10 13.05 26.83 35.25
CA ASP A 10 12.86 25.40 35.48
C ASP A 10 11.78 24.87 34.54
N GLY A 11 12.24 24.20 33.49
CA GLY A 11 11.41 23.37 32.64
C GLY A 11 10.83 22.19 33.43
N THR A 12 9.51 22.20 33.62
CA THR A 12 8.77 20.97 33.95
C THR A 12 8.21 20.35 32.67
N LYS A 13 9.07 19.56 32.05
CA LYS A 13 8.71 18.46 31.17
C LYS A 13 7.76 17.53 31.94
N THR A 14 6.48 17.55 31.60
CA THR A 14 5.53 16.53 32.09
C THR A 14 4.77 15.94 30.92
N ALA A 15 5.28 14.78 30.52
CA ALA A 15 4.66 13.67 29.80
C ALA A 15 3.49 14.00 28.87
N ALA A 16 3.77 13.92 27.58
CA ALA A 16 2.79 13.45 26.61
C ALA A 16 2.16 12.16 27.17
N THR A 17 0.87 12.22 27.50
CA THR A 17 0.06 11.04 27.76
C THR A 17 0.00 10.26 26.46
N SER A 18 0.95 9.33 26.28
CA SER A 18 0.81 8.18 25.40
C SER A 18 -0.30 7.31 25.97
N GLY A 19 -1.55 7.73 25.74
CA GLY A 19 -2.68 6.84 25.79
C GLY A 19 -2.57 5.93 24.58
N SER A 20 -1.98 4.75 24.76
CA SER A 20 -2.22 3.62 23.87
C SER A 20 -3.73 3.39 23.87
N VAL A 21 -4.41 3.92 22.85
CA VAL A 21 -5.79 3.58 22.57
C VAL A 21 -5.73 2.16 22.02
N ALA A 22 -5.83 1.18 22.91
CA ALA A 22 -6.26 -0.15 22.53
C ALA A 22 -7.53 0.01 21.69
N PRO A 23 -7.64 -0.61 20.51
CA PRO A 23 -8.84 -0.47 19.71
C PRO A 23 -10.03 -0.93 20.55
N ASP A 24 -10.93 0.01 20.81
CA ASP A 24 -12.24 -0.20 21.41
C ASP A 24 -12.88 -1.37 20.68
N THR A 25 -12.89 -2.54 21.34
CA THR A 25 -13.57 -3.73 20.84
C THR A 25 -15.05 -3.52 21.12
N GLY A 26 -15.63 -2.60 20.35
CA GLY A 26 -17.06 -2.42 20.25
C GLY A 26 -17.64 -3.74 19.76
N ILE A 27 -18.41 -4.38 20.63
CA ILE A 27 -19.22 -5.59 20.47
C ILE A 27 -20.35 -5.44 19.41
N ASN A 28 -20.05 -4.87 18.25
CA ASN A 28 -20.72 -5.23 17.00
C ASN A 28 -19.82 -6.26 16.35
N ALA A 29 -20.36 -7.38 15.86
CA ALA A 29 -19.58 -8.32 15.06
C ALA A 29 -19.09 -7.60 13.80
N ALA A 30 -17.96 -6.90 13.88
CA ALA A 30 -17.39 -6.12 12.81
C ALA A 30 -17.01 -7.12 11.73
N TRP A 31 -17.78 -7.15 10.65
CA TRP A 31 -17.38 -7.87 9.46
C TRP A 31 -16.39 -6.96 8.75
N PRO A 32 -15.07 -7.24 8.77
CA PRO A 32 -14.10 -6.40 8.11
C PRO A 32 -14.35 -6.33 6.59
N LEU A 33 -13.84 -5.27 5.97
CA LEU A 33 -13.87 -5.08 4.52
C LEU A 33 -12.74 -5.88 3.87
N TRP A 34 -13.07 -6.55 2.77
CA TRP A 34 -12.16 -7.34 1.95
C TRP A 34 -12.19 -6.84 0.51
N GLU A 35 -11.03 -6.70 -0.12
CA GLU A 35 -10.89 -6.45 -1.55
C GLU A 35 -10.77 -7.78 -2.30
N VAL A 36 -11.50 -7.92 -3.41
CA VAL A 36 -11.60 -9.15 -4.19
C VAL A 36 -10.94 -8.99 -5.54
N PHE A 37 -10.04 -9.90 -5.88
CA PHE A 37 -9.41 -9.97 -7.19
C PHE A 37 -9.74 -11.28 -7.89
N VAL A 38 -10.18 -11.19 -9.14
CA VAL A 38 -10.62 -12.34 -9.95
C VAL A 38 -9.67 -12.51 -11.13
N ARG A 39 -9.26 -13.74 -11.39
CA ARG A 39 -8.61 -14.12 -12.65
C ARG A 39 -9.49 -15.09 -13.43
N SER A 40 -9.77 -14.74 -14.68
CA SER A 40 -10.51 -15.62 -15.59
C SER A 40 -9.66 -16.79 -16.09
N SER A 41 -10.30 -17.82 -16.67
CA SER A 41 -9.59 -19.02 -17.15
C SER A 41 -8.49 -18.72 -18.19
N ARG A 42 -8.71 -17.71 -19.03
CA ARG A 42 -7.77 -17.23 -20.06
C ARG A 42 -7.02 -15.96 -19.64
N GLY A 43 -7.24 -15.49 -18.41
CA GLY A 43 -6.62 -14.28 -17.89
C GLY A 43 -5.21 -14.54 -17.35
N LEU A 44 -4.28 -13.61 -17.60
CA LEU A 44 -2.92 -13.69 -17.09
C LEU A 44 -2.79 -13.18 -15.65
N SER A 45 -3.65 -12.23 -15.25
CA SER A 45 -3.56 -11.52 -13.97
C SER A 45 -4.89 -11.48 -13.24
N HIS A 46 -4.83 -11.44 -11.91
CA HIS A 46 -5.98 -11.13 -11.07
C HIS A 46 -6.30 -9.63 -11.20
N VAL A 47 -7.57 -9.32 -11.42
CA VAL A 47 -8.08 -7.95 -11.57
C VAL A 47 -9.04 -7.66 -10.43
N HIS A 48 -8.96 -6.46 -9.86
CA HIS A 48 -9.87 -6.04 -8.80
C HIS A 48 -11.32 -6.03 -9.32
N ALA A 49 -12.19 -6.81 -8.67
CA ALA A 49 -13.60 -6.93 -9.04
C ALA A 49 -14.51 -6.11 -8.13
N GLY A 50 -14.07 -5.82 -6.89
CA GLY A 50 -14.82 -5.04 -5.91
C GLY A 50 -14.56 -5.52 -4.49
N SER A 51 -15.34 -5.00 -3.55
CA SER A 51 -15.16 -5.19 -2.12
C SER A 51 -16.37 -5.86 -1.47
N LEU A 52 -16.17 -6.60 -0.38
CA LEU A 52 -17.25 -7.19 0.42
C LEU A 52 -16.92 -7.21 1.91
N HIS A 53 -17.92 -7.35 2.77
CA HIS A 53 -17.72 -7.58 4.19
C HIS A 53 -17.87 -9.07 4.53
N ALA A 54 -16.96 -9.60 5.34
CA ALA A 54 -17.01 -10.98 5.81
C ALA A 54 -16.24 -11.13 7.14
N PRO A 55 -16.67 -12.02 8.04
CA PRO A 55 -16.04 -12.21 9.35
C PRO A 55 -14.62 -12.80 9.27
N ASP A 56 -14.32 -13.58 8.23
CA ASP A 56 -13.03 -14.23 8.01
C ASP A 56 -12.76 -14.47 6.52
N ALA A 57 -11.56 -14.94 6.20
CA ALA A 57 -11.11 -15.17 4.83
C ALA A 57 -11.90 -16.28 4.11
N ASP A 58 -12.32 -17.33 4.82
CA ASP A 58 -13.05 -18.45 4.23
C ASP A 58 -14.47 -18.01 3.81
N MET A 59 -15.14 -17.23 4.65
CA MET A 59 -16.42 -16.63 4.33
C MET A 59 -16.28 -15.58 3.22
N ALA A 60 -15.19 -14.79 3.24
CA ALA A 60 -14.89 -13.83 2.18
C ALA A 60 -14.76 -14.52 0.82
N LEU A 61 -14.02 -15.64 0.73
CA LEU A 61 -13.88 -16.43 -0.50
C LEU A 61 -15.22 -16.98 -1.01
N ARG A 62 -16.05 -17.52 -0.11
CA ARG A 62 -17.37 -18.05 -0.46
C ARG A 62 -18.28 -16.96 -1.03
N ASN A 63 -18.35 -15.82 -0.34
CA ASN A 63 -19.14 -14.66 -0.77
C ASN A 63 -18.61 -14.09 -2.10
N ALA A 64 -17.28 -13.96 -2.24
CA ALA A 64 -16.63 -13.49 -3.45
C ALA A 64 -16.95 -14.38 -4.67
N ARG A 65 -16.93 -15.71 -4.49
CA ARG A 65 -17.31 -16.67 -5.53
C ARG A 65 -18.74 -16.42 -6.02
N ASP A 66 -19.68 -16.32 -5.10
CA ASP A 66 -21.10 -16.23 -5.44
C ASP A 66 -21.47 -14.86 -6.06
N LEU A 67 -20.75 -13.80 -5.69
CA LEU A 67 -20.93 -12.44 -6.23
C LEU A 67 -20.22 -12.24 -7.58
N TYR A 68 -18.95 -12.63 -7.70
CA TYR A 68 -18.08 -12.19 -8.80
C TYR A 68 -17.74 -13.27 -9.83
N THR A 69 -18.10 -14.54 -9.61
CA THR A 69 -17.71 -15.66 -10.52
C THR A 69 -18.89 -16.41 -11.13
N ARG A 70 -20.06 -15.77 -11.23
CA ARG A 70 -21.23 -16.40 -11.85
C ARG A 70 -20.88 -16.92 -13.25
N ARG A 71 -21.36 -18.13 -13.57
CA ARG A 71 -21.10 -18.86 -14.84
C ARG A 71 -19.66 -19.34 -15.08
N ASN A 72 -18.85 -19.47 -14.02
CA ASN A 72 -17.52 -20.09 -14.09
C ASN A 72 -16.49 -19.29 -14.92
N GLU A 73 -16.72 -17.97 -15.07
CA GLU A 73 -15.82 -17.07 -15.80
C GLU A 73 -14.52 -16.81 -15.01
N GLY A 74 -14.57 -16.89 -13.67
CA GLY A 74 -13.41 -16.77 -12.76
C GLY A 74 -12.91 -18.13 -12.28
N VAL A 75 -11.63 -18.44 -12.52
CA VAL A 75 -11.00 -19.73 -12.13
C VAL A 75 -10.14 -19.58 -10.87
N SER A 76 -9.76 -18.36 -10.51
CA SER A 76 -8.98 -18.08 -9.30
C SER A 76 -9.43 -16.79 -8.65
N LEU A 77 -9.53 -16.83 -7.31
CA LEU A 77 -9.92 -15.72 -6.46
C LEU A 77 -8.81 -15.42 -5.46
N TRP A 78 -8.50 -14.14 -5.30
CA TRP A 78 -7.79 -13.63 -4.13
C TRP A 78 -8.75 -12.73 -3.35
N VAL A 79 -8.73 -12.89 -2.03
CA VAL A 79 -9.37 -11.97 -1.10
C VAL A 79 -8.29 -11.46 -0.16
N VAL A 80 -8.28 -10.15 0.06
CA VAL A 80 -7.27 -9.48 0.89
C VAL A 80 -8.01 -8.55 1.85
N PRO A 81 -7.69 -8.53 3.17
CA PRO A 81 -8.23 -7.53 4.06
C PRO A 81 -7.89 -6.14 3.53
N ALA A 82 -8.86 -5.22 3.51
CA ALA A 82 -8.63 -3.87 2.98
C ALA A 82 -7.48 -3.16 3.72
N GLU A 83 -7.33 -3.40 5.03
CA GLU A 83 -6.24 -2.87 5.86
C GLU A 83 -4.83 -3.36 5.46
N ALA A 84 -4.72 -4.45 4.71
CA ALA A 84 -3.45 -4.98 4.24
C ALA A 84 -2.99 -4.35 2.91
N ILE A 85 -3.84 -3.52 2.27
CA ILE A 85 -3.51 -2.86 1.00
C ILE A 85 -3.04 -1.43 1.27
N ILE A 86 -1.83 -1.12 0.82
CA ILE A 86 -1.26 0.23 0.89
C ILE A 86 -1.34 0.84 -0.50
N SER A 87 -2.02 2.00 -0.61
CA SER A 87 -2.05 2.77 -1.86
C SER A 87 -0.99 3.87 -1.82
N SER A 88 -0.35 4.11 -2.97
CA SER A 88 0.47 5.31 -3.16
C SER A 88 -0.42 6.56 -3.13
N ASP A 89 0.13 7.66 -2.62
CA ASP A 89 -0.49 8.99 -2.75
C ASP A 89 -0.48 9.42 -4.24
N PRO A 90 -1.65 9.72 -4.84
CA PRO A 90 -1.72 10.23 -6.21
C PRO A 90 -0.87 11.48 -6.44
N ASP A 91 -0.71 12.36 -5.44
CA ASP A 91 0.06 13.59 -5.55
C ASP A 91 1.58 13.33 -5.54
N ALA A 92 2.01 12.16 -5.04
CA ALA A 92 3.40 11.73 -5.04
C ALA A 92 3.84 11.00 -6.33
N LYS A 93 3.01 11.03 -7.39
CA LYS A 93 3.26 10.27 -8.64
C LYS A 93 4.65 10.48 -9.23
N GLY A 94 5.16 11.72 -9.19
CA GLY A 94 6.48 12.06 -9.73
C GLY A 94 7.62 11.29 -9.07
N GLN A 95 7.55 11.05 -7.75
CA GLN A 95 8.61 10.36 -7.02
C GLN A 95 8.62 8.85 -7.27
N PHE A 96 7.43 8.24 -7.46
CA PHE A 96 7.29 6.80 -7.62
C PHE A 96 7.35 6.32 -9.07
N PHE A 97 6.88 7.12 -10.03
CA PHE A 97 6.61 6.65 -11.39
C PHE A 97 7.28 7.46 -12.51
N GLU A 98 7.79 8.66 -12.23
CA GLU A 98 8.64 9.32 -13.23
C GLU A 98 10.02 8.66 -13.22
N SER A 99 10.42 8.15 -14.38
CA SER A 99 11.80 7.70 -14.61
C SER A 99 12.74 8.83 -14.20
N PRO A 100 13.94 8.56 -13.66
CA PRO A 100 14.83 9.63 -13.26
C PRO A 100 15.14 10.51 -14.47
N GLN A 101 14.55 11.70 -14.52
CA GLN A 101 14.73 12.66 -15.60
C GLN A 101 16.25 12.89 -15.75
N GLY A 102 16.78 12.76 -16.97
CA GLY A 102 18.21 12.91 -17.25
C GLY A 102 19.07 11.63 -17.26
N LYS A 103 18.47 10.43 -17.29
CA LYS A 103 19.21 9.17 -17.51
C LYS A 103 19.27 8.72 -18.97
N ASP A 104 19.23 9.68 -19.91
CA ASP A 104 19.32 9.43 -21.35
C ASP A 104 20.60 8.67 -21.74
N TYR A 105 21.69 8.83 -20.97
CA TYR A 105 22.94 8.09 -21.14
C TYR A 105 22.81 6.56 -21.09
N ARG A 106 21.66 6.02 -20.64
CA ARG A 106 21.36 4.58 -20.64
C ARG A 106 20.75 4.08 -21.96
N HIS A 107 20.39 4.97 -22.88
CA HIS A 107 19.87 4.57 -24.19
C HIS A 107 20.99 4.04 -25.09
N ALA A 108 20.70 2.95 -25.81
CA ALA A 108 21.63 2.30 -26.74
C ALA A 108 22.22 3.26 -27.78
N THR A 109 21.47 4.31 -28.16
CA THR A 109 21.91 5.36 -29.10
C THR A 109 23.13 6.14 -28.61
N TYR A 110 23.33 6.26 -27.29
CA TYR A 110 24.45 7.01 -26.71
C TYR A 110 25.70 6.15 -26.46
N TYR A 111 25.63 4.82 -26.65
CA TYR A 111 26.83 3.99 -26.68
C TYR A 111 27.55 4.18 -28.01
N ARG A 112 28.68 4.89 -27.99
CA ARG A 112 29.59 4.94 -29.14
C ARG A 112 30.17 3.54 -29.32
N LYS A 113 29.89 2.91 -30.46
CA LYS A 113 30.47 1.61 -30.84
C LYS A 113 31.99 1.72 -30.68
N SER A 114 32.59 0.90 -29.83
CA SER A 114 34.05 0.85 -29.71
C SER A 114 34.62 0.43 -31.07
N GLU A 115 35.70 1.08 -31.52
CA GLU A 115 36.38 0.65 -32.74
C GLU A 115 36.78 -0.82 -32.61
N GLY A 116 36.49 -1.57 -33.67
CA GLY A 116 36.35 -3.02 -33.66
C GLY A 116 37.55 -3.76 -33.08
N VAL A 117 37.26 -4.69 -32.17
CA VAL A 117 38.19 -5.76 -31.82
C VAL A 117 38.26 -6.71 -33.02
N LYS A 118 39.44 -6.89 -33.60
CA LYS A 118 39.65 -7.58 -34.88
C LYS A 118 39.26 -9.06 -34.92
N HIS A 119 38.82 -9.66 -33.82
CA HIS A 119 38.52 -11.10 -33.70
C HIS A 119 37.37 -11.43 -32.74
N LEU A 120 36.22 -10.74 -32.86
CA LEU A 120 34.93 -11.16 -32.32
C LEU A 120 33.90 -11.23 -33.44
#